data_AF-A0AAD9E7Z4-F1
#
_entry.id   AF-A0AAD9E7Z4-F1
#
_cell.length_a   1.000
_cell.length_b   1.000
_cell.length_c   1.000
_cell.angle_alpha   90.00
_cell.angle_beta   90.00
_cell.angle_gamma   90.00
#
_symmetry.space_group_name_H-M   'P 1'
#
loop_
_entity.id
_entity.type
_entity.pdbx_description
1 polymer ?
#
loop_
_entity_poly.entity_id
_entity_poly.type
_entity_poly.pdbx_seq_one_letter_code
_entity_poly.pdbx_strand_id
1 'polypeptide(L)'
;MNGVTSPPWGSFPAEQYLIIRELIRSFMTMDEIPAEWRAGRNGTISRIPTTEEVREILQPWRPDKIRKIADQLLHETCDNLVVLRTCYDSEGGDEKMQQLITQEEDADGMGFLHEELWWRYLDDRELFDFGDDWSRVFDLLPELVGHSGRRRSIEPAKLAEARASENPEDDIQYLALSDRPLLIASRDVLESDDEPEYEVVFLDGYGNPVRYSSVEPEDMMYLRMAPQRGMQLSQWWADGDVAEPYEADGEMGRVLYRAAET
;
A
#
# COMPACT_ATOMS: atom_id res chain seq x y z
N MET A 1 -8.55 -21.12 -13.72
CA MET A 1 -7.37 -20.24 -13.69
C MET A 1 -6.80 -20.14 -15.10
N ASN A 2 -7.29 -19.18 -15.91
CA ASN A 2 -6.67 -18.86 -17.19
C ASN A 2 -5.29 -18.23 -16.92
N GLY A 3 -4.30 -18.61 -17.73
CA GLY A 3 -2.90 -18.43 -17.42
C GLY A 3 -2.43 -16.97 -17.50
N VAL A 4 -2.46 -16.27 -16.37
CA VAL A 4 -1.61 -15.09 -16.17
C VAL A 4 -0.17 -15.60 -16.09
N THR A 5 0.56 -15.43 -17.19
CA THR A 5 1.99 -15.71 -17.27
C THR A 5 2.71 -14.82 -16.28
N SER A 6 3.59 -15.41 -15.45
CA SER A 6 4.40 -14.63 -14.51
C SER A 6 5.20 -13.56 -15.27
N PRO A 7 5.33 -12.35 -14.71
CA PRO A 7 6.08 -11.27 -15.34
C PRO A 7 7.56 -11.69 -15.55
N PRO A 8 8.29 -11.08 -16.51
CA PRO A 8 9.71 -11.36 -16.70
C PRO A 8 10.52 -11.03 -15.45
N TRP A 9 11.52 -11.87 -15.11
CA TRP A 9 12.41 -11.58 -13.97
C TRP A 9 13.19 -10.29 -14.19
N GLY A 10 13.32 -9.50 -13.13
CA GLY A 10 13.95 -8.19 -13.14
C GLY A 10 13.03 -7.06 -13.64
N SER A 11 11.73 -7.31 -13.85
CA SER A 11 10.81 -6.26 -14.30
C SER A 11 10.49 -5.23 -13.22
N PHE A 12 10.73 -5.56 -11.94
CA PHE A 12 10.36 -4.72 -10.80
C PHE A 12 11.57 -4.01 -10.19
N PRO A 13 11.45 -2.73 -9.78
CA PRO A 13 12.54 -2.03 -9.08
C PRO A 13 13.06 -2.75 -7.85
N ALA A 14 12.19 -3.39 -7.08
CA ALA A 14 12.60 -4.16 -5.92
C ALA A 14 13.42 -5.42 -6.30
N GLU A 15 13.13 -6.06 -7.43
CA GLU A 15 13.95 -7.16 -7.94
C GLU A 15 15.32 -6.64 -8.43
N GLN A 16 15.34 -5.51 -9.14
CA GLN A 16 16.60 -4.84 -9.52
C GLN A 16 17.44 -4.50 -8.29
N TYR A 17 16.80 -4.02 -7.22
CA TYR A 17 17.46 -3.72 -5.96
C TYR A 17 18.03 -4.98 -5.30
N LEU A 18 17.25 -6.06 -5.21
CA LEU A 18 17.67 -7.34 -4.62
C LEU A 18 18.88 -7.98 -5.31
N ILE A 19 19.04 -7.76 -6.62
CA ILE A 19 20.22 -8.28 -7.35
C ILE A 19 21.49 -7.52 -6.95
N ILE A 20 21.35 -6.26 -6.54
CA ILE A 20 22.47 -5.37 -6.21
C ILE A 20 22.76 -5.39 -4.70
N ARG A 21 21.74 -5.66 -3.87
CA ARG A 21 21.78 -5.56 -2.40
C ARG A 21 20.90 -6.62 -1.74
N GLU A 22 21.10 -6.85 -0.44
CA GLU A 22 20.56 -8.05 0.23
C GLU A 22 19.11 -7.96 0.76
N LEU A 23 18.48 -6.78 0.88
CA LEU A 23 17.18 -6.65 1.60
C LEU A 23 16.20 -5.65 0.96
N ILE A 24 14.96 -6.11 0.68
CA ILE A 24 13.85 -5.27 0.16
C ILE A 24 13.52 -4.11 1.13
N ARG A 25 13.64 -4.28 2.44
CA ARG A 25 13.33 -3.19 3.38
C ARG A 25 14.22 -1.96 3.19
N SER A 26 15.47 -2.16 2.79
CA SER A 26 16.37 -1.05 2.44
C SER A 26 16.03 -0.41 1.09
N PHE A 27 15.31 -1.11 0.21
CA PHE A 27 14.75 -0.47 -0.98
C PHE A 27 13.72 0.59 -0.59
N MET A 28 12.92 0.35 0.46
CA MET A 28 11.88 1.29 0.90
C MET A 28 12.44 2.62 1.39
N THR A 29 13.66 2.66 1.91
CA THR A 29 14.29 3.89 2.42
C THR A 29 14.87 4.80 1.32
N MET A 30 14.77 4.42 0.05
CA MET A 30 15.25 5.24 -1.06
C MET A 30 14.25 6.36 -1.41
N ASP A 31 14.69 7.62 -1.34
CA ASP A 31 13.87 8.79 -1.70
C ASP A 31 13.43 8.78 -3.17
N GLU A 32 14.31 8.33 -4.05
CA GLU A 32 14.11 8.28 -5.49
C GLU A 32 14.53 6.91 -6.04
N ILE A 33 13.62 6.30 -6.81
CA ILE A 33 13.91 5.09 -7.56
C ILE A 33 14.64 5.49 -8.85
N PRO A 34 15.86 4.94 -9.10
CA PRO A 34 16.64 5.21 -10.31
C PRO A 34 15.80 5.04 -11.57
N ALA A 35 15.95 5.96 -12.51
CA ALA A 35 15.13 5.99 -13.73
C ALA A 35 15.25 4.69 -14.54
N GLU A 36 16.42 4.06 -14.50
CA GLU A 36 16.73 2.79 -15.14
C GLU A 36 16.06 1.58 -14.49
N TRP A 37 15.50 1.69 -13.27
CA TRP A 37 14.81 0.57 -12.62
C TRP A 37 13.29 0.62 -12.81
N ARG A 38 12.72 1.80 -13.09
CA ARG A 38 11.27 2.04 -13.11
C ARG A 38 10.55 1.07 -14.05
N ALA A 39 9.57 0.34 -13.53
CA ALA A 39 8.69 -0.52 -14.31
C ALA A 39 7.71 0.31 -15.16
N GLY A 40 7.29 -0.18 -16.33
CA GLY A 40 6.19 0.40 -17.15
C GLY A 40 6.51 0.67 -18.62
N ARG A 41 5.56 1.28 -19.37
CA ARG A 41 5.61 1.50 -20.84
C ARG A 41 6.87 2.24 -21.36
N ASN A 42 7.52 3.01 -20.51
CA ASN A 42 8.74 3.78 -20.82
C ASN A 42 9.95 3.33 -19.98
N GLY A 43 9.81 2.27 -19.17
CA GLY A 43 10.87 1.69 -18.38
C GLY A 43 11.79 0.82 -19.23
N THR A 44 13.09 0.96 -19.06
CA THR A 44 14.07 0.00 -19.60
C THR A 44 14.42 -0.98 -18.51
N ILE A 45 14.24 -2.29 -18.73
CA ILE A 45 14.82 -3.32 -17.86
C ILE A 45 16.34 -3.14 -17.90
N SER A 46 16.92 -2.53 -16.87
CA SER A 46 18.36 -2.20 -16.83
C SER A 46 19.24 -3.45 -16.87
N ARG A 47 18.81 -4.51 -16.16
CA ARG A 47 19.54 -5.77 -16.06
C ARG A 47 18.58 -6.95 -16.09
N ILE A 48 18.81 -7.86 -17.04
CA ILE A 48 18.14 -9.16 -17.05
C ILE A 48 18.84 -10.05 -16.01
N PRO A 49 18.14 -10.58 -15.00
CA PRO A 49 18.75 -11.45 -14.01
C PRO A 49 19.21 -12.77 -14.63
N THR A 50 20.34 -13.28 -14.16
CA THR A 50 20.82 -14.62 -14.51
C THR A 50 19.98 -15.70 -13.85
N THR A 51 20.04 -16.94 -14.36
CA THR A 51 19.32 -18.08 -13.77
C THR A 51 19.72 -18.36 -12.32
N GLU A 52 20.99 -18.11 -11.98
CA GLU A 52 21.50 -18.26 -10.61
C GLU A 52 20.92 -17.19 -9.68
N GLU A 53 20.92 -15.92 -10.09
CA GLU A 53 20.29 -14.82 -9.33
C GLU A 53 18.80 -15.05 -9.15
N VAL A 54 18.09 -15.54 -10.18
CA VAL A 54 16.68 -15.90 -10.05
C VAL A 54 16.49 -16.95 -8.97
N ARG A 55 17.25 -18.05 -9.02
CA ARG A 55 17.08 -19.19 -8.12
C ARG A 55 17.48 -18.89 -6.67
N GLU A 56 18.57 -18.15 -6.48
CA GLU A 56 19.18 -17.96 -5.17
C GLU A 56 18.77 -16.65 -4.49
N ILE A 57 18.40 -15.63 -5.26
CA ILE A 57 18.12 -14.29 -4.74
C ILE A 57 16.65 -13.92 -4.96
N LEU A 58 16.11 -14.03 -6.17
CA LEU A 58 14.77 -13.49 -6.43
C LEU A 58 13.65 -14.42 -5.98
N GLN A 59 13.69 -15.69 -6.39
CA GLN A 59 12.62 -16.66 -6.15
C GLN A 59 12.32 -16.90 -4.65
N PRO A 60 13.32 -16.96 -3.74
CA PRO A 60 13.05 -17.12 -2.30
C PRO A 60 12.30 -15.94 -1.68
N TRP A 61 12.53 -14.72 -2.20
CA TRP A 61 11.98 -13.48 -1.65
C TRP A 61 10.70 -13.03 -2.37
N ARG A 62 10.58 -13.35 -3.66
CA ARG A 62 9.50 -12.94 -4.56
C ARG A 62 8.99 -14.18 -5.30
N PRO A 63 8.22 -15.06 -4.63
CA PRO A 63 7.61 -16.20 -5.32
C PRO A 63 6.63 -15.72 -6.39
N ASP A 64 6.33 -16.58 -7.36
CA ASP A 64 5.51 -16.23 -8.53
C ASP A 64 4.15 -15.60 -8.19
N LYS A 65 3.52 -16.01 -7.07
CA LYS A 65 2.26 -15.42 -6.60
C LYS A 65 2.42 -13.93 -6.26
N ILE A 66 3.46 -13.59 -5.49
CA ILE A 66 3.78 -12.20 -5.11
C ILE A 66 4.11 -11.36 -6.34
N ARG A 67 4.85 -11.93 -7.30
CA ARG A 67 5.22 -11.23 -8.54
C ARG A 67 4.02 -10.88 -9.40
N LYS A 68 3.03 -11.77 -9.46
CA LYS A 68 1.77 -11.49 -10.18
C LYS A 68 0.95 -10.41 -9.49
N ILE A 69 0.89 -10.39 -8.15
CA ILE A 69 0.23 -9.32 -7.39
C ILE A 69 0.93 -7.99 -7.64
N ALA A 70 2.27 -7.96 -7.55
CA ALA A 70 3.07 -6.76 -7.82
C ALA A 70 2.86 -6.20 -9.24
N ASP A 71 2.72 -7.09 -10.24
CA ASP A 71 2.41 -6.70 -11.62
C ASP A 71 1.07 -5.96 -11.72
N GLN A 72 0.03 -6.47 -11.03
CA GLN A 72 -1.28 -5.82 -10.98
C GLN A 72 -1.21 -4.46 -10.28
N LEU A 73 -0.52 -4.39 -9.13
CA LEU A 73 -0.34 -3.14 -8.38
C LEU A 73 0.39 -2.04 -9.17
N LEU A 74 1.23 -2.41 -10.14
CA LEU A 74 1.99 -1.47 -10.97
C LEU A 74 1.25 -1.03 -12.25
N HIS A 75 0.28 -1.81 -12.70
CA HIS A 75 -0.40 -1.60 -13.98
C HIS A 75 -1.85 -1.11 -13.83
N GLU A 76 -2.48 -1.37 -12.70
CA GLU A 76 -3.83 -0.90 -12.40
C GLU A 76 -3.84 0.50 -11.79
N THR A 77 -4.92 1.25 -12.05
CA THR A 77 -5.07 2.61 -11.54
C THR A 77 -5.11 2.62 -10.00
N CYS A 78 -4.80 3.78 -9.41
CA CYS A 78 -4.79 3.98 -7.95
C CYS A 78 -6.15 3.81 -7.27
N ASP A 79 -7.19 3.46 -8.02
CA ASP A 79 -8.58 3.41 -7.56
C ASP A 79 -8.93 2.07 -6.89
N ASN A 80 -8.03 1.08 -6.95
CA ASN A 80 -8.24 -0.24 -6.39
C ASN A 80 -7.61 -0.36 -4.99
N LEU A 81 -8.46 -0.50 -3.97
CA LEU A 81 -8.06 -0.70 -2.58
C LEU A 81 -7.56 -2.12 -2.33
N VAL A 82 -6.59 -2.28 -1.43
CA VAL A 82 -6.02 -3.58 -1.08
C VAL A 82 -6.38 -3.91 0.36
N VAL A 83 -6.88 -5.13 0.57
CA VAL A 83 -7.22 -5.69 1.88
C VAL A 83 -6.16 -6.73 2.25
N LEU A 84 -5.53 -6.55 3.40
CA LEU A 84 -4.56 -7.47 4.00
C LEU A 84 -5.22 -8.20 5.16
N ARG A 85 -5.28 -9.53 5.08
CA ARG A 85 -5.67 -10.36 6.21
C ARG A 85 -4.45 -10.65 7.08
N THR A 86 -4.56 -10.38 8.38
CA THR A 86 -3.44 -10.57 9.32
C THR A 86 -3.68 -11.68 10.35
N CYS A 87 -4.89 -12.25 10.39
CA CYS A 87 -5.30 -13.27 11.35
C CYS A 87 -5.92 -14.49 10.66
N TYR A 88 -5.42 -15.68 10.97
CA TYR A 88 -5.80 -16.95 10.33
C TYR A 88 -6.26 -18.04 11.31
N ASP A 89 -6.19 -17.77 12.61
CA ASP A 89 -6.54 -18.71 13.68
C ASP A 89 -7.91 -18.41 14.32
N SER A 90 -8.61 -17.38 13.86
CA SER A 90 -9.98 -17.03 14.26
C SER A 90 -10.98 -18.11 13.83
N GLU A 91 -11.83 -18.56 14.74
CA GLU A 91 -12.90 -19.52 14.46
C GLU A 91 -13.92 -18.90 13.48
N GLY A 92 -14.20 -19.57 12.36
CA GLY A 92 -15.10 -19.04 11.32
C GLY A 92 -14.51 -17.92 10.46
N GLY A 93 -13.23 -17.55 10.65
CA GLY A 93 -12.62 -16.42 9.97
C GLY A 93 -12.50 -16.58 8.45
N ASP A 94 -12.31 -17.82 7.96
CA ASP A 94 -12.28 -18.10 6.53
C ASP A 94 -13.66 -17.87 5.90
N GLU A 95 -14.73 -18.35 6.53
CA GLU A 95 -16.09 -18.10 6.09
C GLU A 95 -16.44 -16.61 6.16
N LYS A 96 -16.03 -15.90 7.22
CA LYS A 96 -16.24 -14.46 7.36
C LYS A 96 -15.50 -13.68 6.28
N MET A 97 -14.24 -13.98 6.02
CA MET A 97 -13.46 -13.33 4.95
C MET A 97 -14.14 -13.52 3.58
N GLN A 98 -14.62 -14.72 3.28
CA GLN A 98 -15.36 -14.98 2.04
C GLN A 98 -16.70 -14.23 1.97
N GLN A 99 -17.41 -14.09 3.09
CA GLN A 99 -18.62 -13.28 3.16
C GLN A 99 -18.32 -11.81 2.87
N LEU A 100 -17.27 -11.25 3.47
CA LEU A 100 -16.88 -9.85 3.28
C LEU A 100 -16.49 -9.56 1.82
N ILE A 101 -15.74 -10.47 1.20
CA ILE A 101 -15.40 -10.39 -0.24
C ILE A 101 -16.68 -10.40 -1.10
N THR A 102 -17.59 -11.33 -0.83
CA THR A 102 -18.84 -11.47 -1.60
C THR A 102 -19.74 -10.24 -1.44
N GLN A 103 -19.85 -9.69 -0.23
CA GLN A 103 -20.63 -8.49 0.04
C GLN A 103 -20.12 -7.29 -0.75
N GLU A 104 -18.80 -7.14 -0.89
CA GLU A 104 -18.25 -6.05 -1.69
C GLU A 104 -18.60 -6.21 -3.18
N GLU A 105 -18.48 -7.42 -3.72
CA GLU A 105 -18.81 -7.68 -5.13
C GLU A 105 -20.28 -7.34 -5.45
N ASP A 106 -21.18 -7.58 -4.51
CA ASP A 106 -22.60 -7.21 -4.61
C ASP A 106 -22.83 -5.70 -4.48
N ALA A 107 -22.06 -5.02 -3.62
CA ALA A 107 -22.17 -3.58 -3.35
C ALA A 107 -21.59 -2.71 -4.45
N ASP A 108 -20.49 -3.14 -5.09
CA ASP A 108 -19.70 -2.32 -6.00
C ASP A 108 -20.46 -1.92 -7.27
N GLY A 109 -21.55 -2.62 -7.64
CA GLY A 109 -22.47 -2.30 -8.74
C GLY A 109 -21.86 -2.21 -10.15
N MET A 110 -20.53 -2.28 -10.24
CA MET A 110 -19.69 -2.11 -11.43
C MET A 110 -19.33 -3.45 -12.07
N GLY A 111 -19.66 -4.57 -11.41
CA GLY A 111 -19.63 -5.92 -12.01
C GLY A 111 -18.24 -6.51 -12.25
N PHE A 112 -17.20 -6.02 -11.58
CA PHE A 112 -15.91 -6.73 -11.55
C PHE A 112 -16.08 -7.99 -10.71
N LEU A 113 -15.80 -9.16 -11.30
CA LEU A 113 -15.90 -10.44 -10.61
C LEU A 113 -14.67 -10.66 -9.71
N HIS A 114 -14.82 -11.42 -8.62
CA HIS A 114 -13.72 -11.91 -7.78
C HIS A 114 -12.49 -12.36 -8.59
N GLU A 115 -12.76 -13.08 -9.68
CA GLU A 115 -11.74 -13.67 -10.55
C GLU A 115 -10.84 -12.63 -11.22
N GLU A 116 -11.31 -11.38 -11.38
CA GLU A 116 -10.56 -10.26 -11.95
C GLU A 116 -9.80 -9.45 -10.89
N LEU A 117 -10.24 -9.51 -9.61
CA LEU A 117 -9.71 -8.72 -8.50
C LEU A 117 -8.99 -9.57 -7.42
N TRP A 118 -8.68 -10.84 -7.72
CA TRP A 118 -8.01 -11.78 -6.81
C TRP A 118 -6.72 -11.25 -6.14
N TRP A 119 -6.07 -10.26 -6.74
CA TRP A 119 -4.84 -9.64 -6.24
C TRP A 119 -5.07 -8.55 -5.19
N ARG A 120 -6.31 -8.05 -5.03
CA ARG A 120 -6.70 -7.02 -4.05
C ARG A 120 -6.85 -7.59 -2.65
N TYR A 121 -7.20 -8.86 -2.53
CA TYR A 121 -7.33 -9.56 -1.25
C TYR A 121 -6.06 -10.37 -0.98
N LEU A 122 -5.19 -9.84 -0.11
CA LEU A 122 -3.99 -10.51 0.35
C LEU A 122 -4.35 -11.52 1.45
N ASP A 123 -4.99 -12.60 1.01
CA ASP A 123 -5.49 -13.69 1.86
C ASP A 123 -4.75 -15.00 1.54
N ASP A 124 -3.55 -15.14 2.10
CA ASP A 124 -2.72 -16.35 2.02
C ASP A 124 -1.88 -16.48 3.28
N ARG A 125 -2.19 -17.47 4.10
CA ARG A 125 -1.51 -17.69 5.38
C ARG A 125 -0.01 -17.90 5.23
N GLU A 126 0.46 -18.56 4.18
CA GLU A 126 1.89 -18.83 4.02
C GLU A 126 2.69 -17.55 3.68
N LEU A 127 2.01 -16.53 3.17
CA LEU A 127 2.62 -15.28 2.70
C LEU A 127 2.34 -14.08 3.59
N PHE A 128 1.17 -14.02 4.24
CA PHE A 128 0.64 -12.80 4.87
C PHE A 128 0.28 -12.97 6.35
N ASP A 129 0.52 -14.13 6.96
CA ASP A 129 0.34 -14.38 8.40
C ASP A 129 1.43 -13.66 9.22
N PHE A 130 1.30 -12.34 9.31
CA PHE A 130 2.22 -11.45 10.04
C PHE A 130 1.71 -11.05 11.43
N GLY A 131 0.46 -11.36 11.76
CA GLY A 131 -0.20 -10.87 12.97
C GLY A 131 -0.16 -9.35 13.05
N ASP A 132 0.16 -8.83 14.24
CA ASP A 132 0.21 -7.39 14.50
C ASP A 132 1.34 -6.67 13.74
N ASP A 133 2.38 -7.39 13.28
CA ASP A 133 3.47 -6.83 12.46
C ASP A 133 3.13 -6.88 10.97
N TRP A 134 1.91 -6.43 10.64
CA TRP A 134 1.38 -6.37 9.27
C TRP A 134 2.30 -5.59 8.32
N SER A 135 3.10 -4.66 8.85
CA SER A 135 4.07 -3.84 8.10
C SER A 135 5.08 -4.68 7.31
N ARG A 136 5.30 -5.94 7.71
CA ARG A 136 6.12 -6.91 6.99
C ARG A 136 5.61 -7.25 5.60
N VAL A 137 4.36 -6.92 5.27
CA VAL A 137 3.85 -7.03 3.89
C VAL A 137 4.73 -6.24 2.90
N PHE A 138 5.34 -5.13 3.32
CA PHE A 138 6.24 -4.33 2.47
C PHE A 138 7.59 -5.02 2.19
N ASP A 139 7.96 -6.04 2.96
CA ASP A 139 9.12 -6.88 2.64
C ASP A 139 8.84 -7.75 1.40
N LEU A 140 7.56 -7.99 1.07
CA LEU A 140 7.13 -8.78 -0.09
C LEU A 140 6.55 -7.90 -1.21
N LEU A 141 5.78 -6.87 -0.87
CA LEU A 141 5.02 -6.01 -1.77
C LEU A 141 5.25 -4.52 -1.45
N PRO A 142 6.47 -3.99 -1.62
CA PRO A 142 6.75 -2.56 -1.54
C PRO A 142 5.93 -1.73 -2.55
N GLU A 143 5.35 -2.35 -3.58
CA GLU A 143 4.45 -1.72 -4.55
C GLU A 143 3.13 -1.22 -3.92
N LEU A 144 2.76 -1.70 -2.72
CA LEU A 144 1.57 -1.22 -1.99
C LEU A 144 1.67 0.27 -1.61
N VAL A 145 2.88 0.79 -1.48
CA VAL A 145 3.15 2.17 -1.09
C VAL A 145 3.11 3.14 -2.29
N GLY A 146 2.86 2.61 -3.48
CA GLY A 146 2.63 3.39 -4.68
C GLY A 146 3.52 2.98 -5.84
N HIS A 147 3.28 3.62 -6.98
CA HIS A 147 3.99 3.31 -8.21
C HIS A 147 5.47 3.53 -8.02
N SER A 148 6.24 2.49 -8.29
CA SER A 148 7.71 2.43 -8.19
C SER A 148 8.48 3.38 -9.13
N GLY A 149 7.83 4.43 -9.62
CA GLY A 149 8.38 5.53 -10.40
C GLY A 149 8.08 6.94 -9.87
N ARG A 150 7.34 7.10 -8.76
CA ARG A 150 7.14 8.40 -8.09
C ARG A 150 8.13 8.60 -6.94
N ARG A 151 8.40 9.86 -6.60
CA ARG A 151 9.27 10.24 -5.49
C ARG A 151 8.58 9.88 -4.17
N ARG A 152 9.29 9.21 -3.25
CA ARG A 152 8.76 8.84 -1.93
C ARG A 152 8.86 10.00 -0.94
N SER A 153 9.90 10.81 -1.09
CA SER A 153 10.09 12.01 -0.29
C SER A 153 9.14 13.13 -0.72
N ILE A 154 8.64 13.88 0.25
CA ILE A 154 7.90 15.13 -0.01
C ILE A 154 8.81 16.11 -0.75
N GLU A 155 8.30 16.70 -1.84
CA GLU A 155 9.03 17.74 -2.58
C GLU A 155 9.18 19.01 -1.73
N PRO A 156 10.41 19.54 -1.54
CA PRO A 156 10.62 20.73 -0.72
C PRO A 156 9.80 21.94 -1.14
N ALA A 157 9.56 22.12 -2.45
CA ALA A 157 8.72 23.18 -2.98
C ALA A 157 7.25 23.02 -2.55
N LYS A 158 6.70 21.80 -2.65
CA LYS A 158 5.34 21.50 -2.21
C LYS A 158 5.21 21.65 -0.69
N LEU A 159 6.21 21.20 0.08
CA LEU A 159 6.23 21.39 1.53
C LEU A 159 6.22 22.87 1.92
N ALA A 160 7.03 23.69 1.24
CA ALA A 160 7.04 25.14 1.47
C ALA A 160 5.70 25.77 1.11
N GLU A 161 5.07 25.32 0.01
CA GLU A 161 3.75 25.77 -0.41
C GLU A 161 2.65 25.37 0.59
N ALA A 162 2.68 24.14 1.10
CA ALA A 162 1.75 23.64 2.12
C ALA A 162 1.86 24.44 3.42
N ARG A 163 3.08 24.74 3.88
CA ARG A 163 3.30 25.59 5.06
C ARG A 163 2.79 27.02 4.92
N ALA A 164 2.70 27.52 3.68
CA ALA A 164 2.20 28.85 3.39
C ALA A 164 0.68 28.89 3.15
N SER A 165 0.00 27.75 3.20
CA SER A 165 -1.44 27.68 2.95
C SER A 165 -2.26 28.19 4.14
N GLU A 166 -3.54 28.44 3.90
CA GLU A 166 -4.49 28.84 4.96
C GLU A 166 -4.77 27.71 5.96
N ASN A 167 -4.50 26.45 5.56
CA ASN A 167 -4.64 25.27 6.40
C ASN A 167 -3.41 24.36 6.23
N PRO A 168 -2.28 24.72 6.86
CA PRO A 168 -1.01 24.04 6.64
C PRO A 168 -1.01 22.62 7.18
N GLU A 169 -1.81 22.32 8.22
CA GLU A 169 -1.90 20.98 8.79
C GLU A 169 -2.46 19.99 7.77
N ASP A 170 -3.63 20.29 7.19
CA ASP A 170 -4.26 19.45 6.18
C ASP A 170 -3.38 19.29 4.94
N ASP A 171 -2.79 20.39 4.45
CA ASP A 171 -1.94 20.38 3.25
C ASP A 171 -0.62 19.61 3.46
N ILE A 172 -0.06 19.64 4.67
CA ILE A 172 1.16 18.91 5.01
C ILE A 172 0.89 17.42 5.08
N GLN A 173 -0.17 17.03 5.80
CA GLN A 173 -0.52 15.62 5.94
C GLN A 173 -0.87 15.03 4.57
N TYR A 174 -1.55 15.80 3.71
CA TYR A 174 -1.81 15.44 2.32
C TYR A 174 -0.54 15.06 1.53
N LEU A 175 0.54 15.82 1.69
CA LEU A 175 1.79 15.58 0.98
C LEU A 175 2.53 14.35 1.47
N ALA A 176 2.28 13.95 2.72
CA ALA A 176 2.90 12.82 3.34
C ALA A 176 2.25 11.49 2.94
N LEU A 177 1.29 11.44 2.01
CA LEU A 177 0.54 10.21 1.71
C LEU A 177 1.03 9.42 0.48
N SER A 178 0.88 8.11 0.53
CA SER A 178 0.89 7.19 -0.60
C SER A 178 -0.41 7.35 -1.42
N ASP A 179 -0.40 6.83 -2.65
CA ASP A 179 -1.54 6.97 -3.57
C ASP A 179 -2.82 6.23 -3.10
N ARG A 180 -2.75 5.34 -2.09
CA ARG A 180 -3.90 4.58 -1.57
C ARG A 180 -3.70 4.12 -0.11
N PRO A 181 -4.75 4.08 0.73
CA PRO A 181 -4.68 3.43 2.04
C PRO A 181 -4.61 1.90 1.90
N LEU A 182 -4.06 1.24 2.91
CA LEU A 182 -4.11 -0.21 3.09
C LEU A 182 -5.24 -0.54 4.06
N LEU A 183 -6.07 -1.52 3.73
CA LEU A 183 -7.10 -2.03 4.64
C LEU A 183 -6.59 -3.28 5.34
N ILE A 184 -6.86 -3.41 6.63
CA ILE A 184 -6.46 -4.55 7.43
C ILE A 184 -7.72 -5.28 7.91
N ALA A 185 -7.85 -6.54 7.49
CA ALA A 185 -8.78 -7.49 8.05
C ALA A 185 -8.12 -8.15 9.27
N SER A 186 -8.18 -7.44 10.40
CA SER A 186 -7.67 -7.89 11.68
C SER A 186 -8.58 -8.94 12.32
N ARG A 187 -8.16 -9.48 13.46
CA ARG A 187 -8.98 -10.40 14.25
C ARG A 187 -10.34 -9.80 14.60
N ASP A 188 -10.38 -8.53 15.00
CA ASP A 188 -11.61 -7.86 15.43
C ASP A 188 -12.67 -7.84 14.32
N VAL A 189 -12.25 -7.64 13.08
CA VAL A 189 -13.14 -7.68 11.90
C VAL A 189 -13.69 -9.08 11.65
N LEU A 190 -12.82 -10.09 11.80
CA LEU A 190 -13.15 -11.48 11.48
C LEU A 190 -13.98 -12.15 12.57
N GLU A 191 -13.80 -11.74 13.83
CA GLU A 191 -14.53 -12.27 14.99
C GLU A 191 -15.77 -11.41 15.34
N SER A 192 -15.95 -10.23 14.73
CA SER A 192 -17.12 -9.38 14.98
C SER A 192 -18.41 -9.98 14.37
N ASP A 193 -19.41 -10.16 15.23
CA ASP A 193 -20.76 -10.56 14.85
C ASP A 193 -21.62 -9.37 14.37
N ASP A 194 -21.39 -8.17 14.92
CA ASP A 194 -22.16 -6.95 14.66
C ASP A 194 -21.19 -5.81 14.29
N GLU A 195 -21.35 -5.25 13.08
CA GLU A 195 -20.54 -4.12 12.54
C GLU A 195 -19.05 -4.45 12.37
N PRO A 196 -18.68 -5.36 11.42
CA PRO A 196 -17.28 -5.56 11.09
C PRO A 196 -16.71 -4.31 10.41
N GLU A 197 -15.58 -3.79 10.88
CA GLU A 197 -14.92 -2.64 10.26
C GLU A 197 -13.46 -2.96 9.94
N TYR A 198 -13.05 -2.76 8.69
CA TYR A 198 -11.63 -2.82 8.35
C TYR A 198 -10.88 -1.68 9.01
N GLU A 199 -9.70 -1.96 9.57
CA GLU A 199 -8.76 -0.89 9.93
C GLU A 199 -8.20 -0.30 8.63
N VAL A 200 -8.24 1.02 8.51
CA VAL A 200 -7.73 1.78 7.38
C VAL A 200 -6.42 2.43 7.80
N VAL A 201 -5.33 2.05 7.15
CA VAL A 201 -4.01 2.64 7.37
C VAL A 201 -3.64 3.53 6.20
N PHE A 202 -3.59 4.83 6.45
CA PHE A 202 -3.04 5.80 5.54
C PHE A 202 -1.52 5.81 5.68
N LEU A 203 -0.82 5.60 4.58
CA LEU A 203 0.63 5.40 4.57
C LEU A 203 1.32 6.58 3.92
N ASP A 204 2.60 6.80 4.24
CA ASP A 204 3.47 7.68 3.47
C ASP A 204 4.16 6.98 2.32
N GLY A 205 4.93 7.73 1.52
CA GLY A 205 5.70 7.17 0.41
C GLY A 205 6.75 6.13 0.80
N TYR A 206 7.05 5.94 2.09
CA TYR A 206 7.97 4.95 2.65
C TYR A 206 7.25 3.78 3.34
N GLY A 207 5.91 3.81 3.42
CA GLY A 207 5.10 2.79 4.08
C GLY A 207 4.95 3.02 5.59
N ASN A 208 5.30 4.19 6.11
CA ASN A 208 5.02 4.53 7.49
C ASN A 208 3.56 4.95 7.63
N PRO A 209 2.86 4.53 8.70
CA PRO A 209 1.53 5.03 9.01
C PRO A 209 1.57 6.54 9.26
N VAL A 210 0.66 7.26 8.62
CA VAL A 210 0.38 8.69 8.82
C VAL A 210 -0.89 8.85 9.63
N ARG A 211 -1.90 8.01 9.37
CA ARG A 211 -3.21 8.09 10.01
C ARG A 211 -3.90 6.73 10.04
N TYR A 212 -4.72 6.52 11.06
CA TYR A 212 -5.53 5.33 11.26
C TYR A 212 -7.01 5.71 11.27
N SER A 213 -7.87 4.86 10.72
CA SER A 213 -9.33 4.99 10.80
C SER A 213 -9.92 3.58 10.73
N SER A 214 -11.25 3.46 10.78
CA SER A 214 -11.96 2.24 10.43
C SER A 214 -12.97 2.50 9.31
N VAL A 215 -13.39 1.45 8.58
CA VAL A 215 -14.44 1.55 7.55
C VAL A 215 -15.25 0.27 7.50
N GLU A 216 -16.57 0.40 7.37
CA GLU A 216 -17.43 -0.73 7.11
C GLU A 216 -17.21 -1.28 5.68
N PRO A 217 -17.36 -2.60 5.46
CA PRO A 217 -17.19 -3.22 4.15
C PRO A 217 -18.02 -2.57 3.04
N GLU A 218 -19.25 -2.14 3.33
CA GLU A 218 -20.14 -1.51 2.37
C GLU A 218 -19.69 -0.09 1.96
N ASP A 219 -18.91 0.57 2.82
CA ASP A 219 -18.44 1.92 2.61
C ASP A 219 -17.02 1.99 2.02
N MET A 220 -16.31 0.85 1.96
CA MET A 220 -14.94 0.79 1.47
C MET A 220 -14.78 1.43 0.08
N MET A 221 -15.77 1.33 -0.81
CA MET A 221 -15.71 1.94 -2.14
C MET A 221 -15.54 3.46 -2.13
N TYR A 222 -15.97 4.15 -1.07
CA TYR A 222 -15.81 5.59 -0.93
C TYR A 222 -14.37 6.02 -0.58
N LEU A 223 -13.52 5.08 -0.12
CA LEU A 223 -12.08 5.32 0.08
C LEU A 223 -11.29 5.35 -1.25
N ARG A 224 -11.88 4.89 -2.36
CA ARG A 224 -11.23 4.85 -3.69
C ARG A 224 -10.90 6.24 -4.23
N MET A 225 -11.53 7.27 -3.68
CA MET A 225 -11.23 8.64 -4.00
C MET A 225 -9.95 9.04 -3.25
N ALA A 226 -8.79 8.85 -3.90
CA ALA A 226 -7.54 9.44 -3.41
C ALA A 226 -7.78 10.94 -3.21
N PRO A 227 -7.65 11.48 -1.99
CA PRO A 227 -7.85 12.90 -1.79
C PRO A 227 -6.88 13.62 -2.73
N GLN A 228 -7.35 14.68 -3.38
CA GLN A 228 -6.47 15.64 -4.06
C GLN A 228 -6.37 16.92 -3.22
N ARG A 229 -5.22 17.61 -3.29
CA ARG A 229 -5.06 18.88 -2.56
C ARG A 229 -6.15 19.85 -3.00
N GLY A 230 -6.90 20.39 -2.05
CA GLY A 230 -8.06 21.25 -2.31
C GLY A 230 -9.38 20.53 -2.61
N MET A 231 -9.41 19.19 -2.55
CA MET A 231 -10.65 18.43 -2.45
C MET A 231 -11.08 18.30 -0.99
N GLN A 232 -12.38 18.08 -0.79
CA GLN A 232 -12.91 17.71 0.52
C GLN A 232 -12.30 16.36 0.92
N LEU A 233 -11.71 16.33 2.12
CA LEU A 233 -11.15 15.12 2.69
C LEU A 233 -12.27 14.10 2.92
N SER A 234 -11.99 12.81 2.71
CA SER A 234 -12.93 11.77 3.11
C SER A 234 -13.11 11.82 4.63
N GLN A 235 -14.29 11.45 5.12
CA GLN A 235 -14.55 11.46 6.57
C GLN A 235 -13.54 10.59 7.34
N TRP A 236 -13.19 9.43 6.80
CA TRP A 236 -12.17 8.53 7.36
C TRP A 236 -10.79 9.15 7.45
N TRP A 237 -10.46 10.06 6.53
CA TRP A 237 -9.25 10.84 6.67
C TRP A 237 -9.43 11.93 7.73
N ALA A 238 -10.48 12.75 7.64
CA ALA A 238 -10.65 13.92 8.50
C ALA A 238 -10.80 13.54 9.98
N ASP A 239 -11.48 12.42 10.26
CA ASP A 239 -11.82 11.94 11.60
C ASP A 239 -10.83 10.90 12.14
N GLY A 240 -9.91 10.39 11.31
CA GLY A 240 -8.94 9.38 11.72
C GLY A 240 -7.92 9.88 12.76
N ASP A 241 -7.25 8.97 13.43
CA ASP A 241 -6.21 9.26 14.42
C ASP A 241 -4.84 9.44 13.76
N VAL A 242 -4.17 10.55 14.02
CA VAL A 242 -2.81 10.82 13.51
C VAL A 242 -1.82 9.85 14.15
N ALA A 243 -0.97 9.21 13.35
CA ALA A 243 0.05 8.31 13.85
C ALA A 243 1.14 9.08 14.64
N GLU A 244 1.65 8.50 15.73
CA GLU A 244 2.63 9.12 16.64
C GLU A 244 3.79 9.85 15.95
N PRO A 245 4.47 9.30 14.91
CA PRO A 245 5.55 10.02 14.24
C PRO A 245 5.11 11.32 13.57
N TYR A 246 3.85 11.39 13.14
CA TYR A 246 3.22 12.46 12.39
C TYR A 246 2.41 13.43 13.26
N GLU A 247 2.28 13.18 14.56
CA GLU A 247 1.76 14.16 15.54
C GLU A 247 2.67 15.39 15.60
N ALA A 248 2.14 16.54 16.01
CA ALA A 248 2.85 17.82 15.96
C ALA A 248 4.24 17.81 16.65
N ASP A 249 4.35 17.08 17.76
CA ASP A 249 5.56 16.86 18.52
C ASP A 249 6.30 15.56 18.17
N GLY A 250 5.76 14.72 17.28
CA GLY A 250 6.38 13.53 16.71
C GLY A 250 7.63 13.82 15.88
N GLU A 251 8.41 12.79 15.54
CA GLU A 251 9.64 12.95 14.77
C GLU A 251 9.42 13.62 13.42
N MET A 252 8.48 13.12 12.64
CA MET A 252 8.11 13.66 11.33
C MET A 252 7.31 14.94 11.50
N GLY A 253 6.36 15.02 12.42
CA GLY A 253 5.58 16.24 12.64
C GLY A 253 6.45 17.45 13.01
N ARG A 254 7.50 17.27 13.83
CA ARG A 254 8.47 18.35 14.10
C ARG A 254 9.21 18.83 12.86
N VAL A 255 9.42 17.97 11.86
CA VAL A 255 9.98 18.38 10.57
C VAL A 255 8.90 19.09 9.77
N LEU A 256 7.70 18.53 9.71
CA LEU A 256 6.64 18.95 8.82
C LEU A 256 5.99 20.28 9.25
N TYR A 257 5.52 20.38 10.49
CA TYR A 257 4.79 21.52 11.05
C TYR A 257 5.67 22.64 11.60
N ARG A 258 7.01 22.51 11.50
CA ARG A 258 7.88 23.66 11.80
C ARG A 258 7.46 24.82 10.90
N ALA A 259 6.98 25.87 11.55
CA ALA A 259 6.82 27.18 10.91
C ALA A 259 8.13 27.50 10.18
N ALA A 260 8.02 28.16 9.03
CA ALA A 260 9.16 28.72 8.33
C ALA A 260 9.89 29.71 9.27
N GLU A 261 10.77 29.21 10.14
CA GLU A 261 11.73 30.02 10.86
C GLU A 261 12.85 30.37 9.88
N THR A 262 12.57 31.29 8.97
CA THR A 262 13.57 32.26 8.47
C THR A 262 12.89 33.45 7.81
#